data_AF-A0AAD9MJV7-F1
#
_entry.id   AF-A0AAD9MJV7-F1
#
_cell.length_a   1.000
_cell.length_b   1.000
_cell.length_c   1.000
_cell.angle_alpha   90.00
_cell.angle_beta   90.00
_cell.angle_gamma   90.00
#
_symmetry.space_group_name_H-M   'P 1'
#
loop_
_entity.id
_entity.type
_entity.pdbx_description
1 polymer ?
#
loop_
_entity_poly.entity_id
_entity_poly.type
_entity_poly.pdbx_seq_one_letter_code
_entity_poly.pdbx_strand_id
1 'polypeptide(L)'
;MAARWYLDVVREAELADYGPVRGTMVIRPYGYAIWERLQSWLDARLKEEGLIPLSYFAREAEHVEGFAPELAIVTRGGGRELEEPLALRPTSETIINSMFARWWANVHRWEMRTRPFVRTTEFLWQEGHTCHATPAEATEEALKALRLYAAFAVSQAAMPVVPGRKSRVERFAGARETFTIEAMMRDGRALQAGTTHDLGTNFSCAPLARNS
;
A
#
# COMPACT_ATOMS: atom_id res chain seq x y z
N MET A 1 -4.03 -26.76 -10.44
CA MET A 1 -2.96 -27.37 -9.61
C MET A 1 -2.17 -26.32 -8.82
N ALA A 2 -1.64 -25.25 -9.42
CA ALA A 2 -0.88 -24.22 -8.72
C ALA A 2 -1.65 -23.45 -7.61
N ALA A 3 -2.93 -23.13 -7.83
CA ALA A 3 -3.74 -22.43 -6.83
C ALA A 3 -4.00 -23.27 -5.57
N ARG A 4 -4.20 -24.58 -5.72
CA ARG A 4 -4.41 -25.51 -4.60
C ARG A 4 -3.13 -25.70 -3.79
N TRP A 5 -2.01 -25.93 -4.49
CA TRP A 5 -0.70 -26.03 -3.84
C TRP A 5 -0.37 -24.82 -2.96
N TYR A 6 -0.63 -23.60 -3.44
CA TYR A 6 -0.36 -22.39 -2.67
C TYR A 6 -1.16 -22.34 -1.36
N LEU A 7 -2.45 -22.65 -1.43
CA LEU A 7 -3.32 -22.65 -0.24
C LEU A 7 -2.95 -23.77 0.73
N ASP A 8 -2.59 -24.95 0.20
CA ASP A 8 -2.10 -26.05 1.03
C ASP A 8 -0.80 -25.64 1.75
N VAL A 9 0.18 -25.05 1.07
CA VAL A 9 1.42 -24.58 1.72
C VAL A 9 1.14 -23.54 2.80
N VAL A 10 0.29 -22.55 2.54
CA VAL A 10 -0.06 -21.52 3.54
C VAL A 10 -0.67 -22.14 4.80
N ARG A 11 -1.56 -23.13 4.62
CA ARG A 11 -2.22 -23.84 5.73
C ARG A 11 -1.28 -24.78 6.46
N GLU A 12 -0.65 -25.71 5.74
CA GLU A 12 0.19 -26.78 6.31
C GLU A 12 1.46 -26.22 6.96
N ALA A 13 2.00 -25.11 6.44
CA ALA A 13 3.12 -24.41 7.07
C ALA A 13 2.68 -23.42 8.15
N GLU A 14 1.39 -23.35 8.48
CA GLU A 14 0.87 -22.50 9.55
C GLU A 14 1.22 -21.02 9.38
N LEU A 15 1.14 -20.50 8.14
CA LEU A 15 1.45 -19.10 7.84
C LEU A 15 0.28 -18.17 8.12
N ALA A 16 -0.92 -18.58 7.71
CA ALA A 16 -2.16 -17.83 7.95
C ALA A 16 -3.38 -18.75 7.89
N ASP A 17 -4.41 -18.39 8.64
CA ASP A 17 -5.74 -18.98 8.56
C ASP A 17 -6.75 -17.99 7.97
N TYR A 18 -7.88 -18.49 7.47
CA TYR A 18 -8.98 -17.62 7.05
C TYR A 18 -9.64 -16.98 8.27
N GLY A 19 -9.83 -15.65 8.19
CA GLY A 19 -10.59 -14.94 9.21
C GLY A 19 -12.09 -15.21 9.10
N PRO A 20 -12.86 -14.89 10.15
CA PRO A 20 -14.32 -15.08 10.15
C PRO A 20 -15.04 -14.13 9.19
N VAL A 21 -14.38 -13.04 8.75
CA VAL A 21 -14.90 -12.08 7.79
C VAL A 21 -14.38 -12.43 6.39
N ARG A 22 -15.24 -12.31 5.38
CA ARG A 22 -14.87 -12.65 4.00
C ARG A 22 -13.62 -11.89 3.56
N GLY A 23 -12.62 -12.66 3.12
CA GLY A 23 -11.39 -12.12 2.55
C GLY A 23 -10.37 -11.60 3.55
N THR A 24 -10.65 -11.67 4.86
CA THR A 24 -9.64 -11.43 5.88
C THR A 24 -8.85 -12.71 6.15
N MET A 25 -7.66 -12.54 6.73
CA MET A 25 -6.81 -13.65 7.18
C MET A 25 -6.29 -13.35 8.57
N VAL A 26 -6.12 -14.40 9.38
CA VAL A 26 -5.37 -14.33 10.62
C VAL A 26 -3.95 -14.78 10.31
N ILE A 27 -3.00 -13.84 10.31
CA ILE A 27 -1.59 -14.17 10.12
C ILE A 27 -1.09 -14.84 11.40
N ARG A 28 -0.66 -16.10 11.28
CA ARG A 28 -0.17 -16.90 12.41
C ARG A 28 1.26 -16.48 12.77
N PRO A 29 1.78 -16.86 13.96
CA PRO A 29 3.10 -16.41 14.41
C PRO A 29 4.23 -16.63 13.40
N TYR A 30 4.22 -17.75 12.66
CA TYR A 30 5.26 -18.00 11.67
C TYR A 30 5.17 -17.08 10.45
N GLY A 31 3.95 -16.85 9.92
CA GLY A 31 3.74 -15.87 8.85
C GLY A 31 4.05 -14.43 9.29
N TYR A 32 3.70 -14.08 10.53
CA TYR A 32 3.94 -12.75 11.06
C TYR A 32 5.43 -12.50 11.34
N ALA A 33 6.17 -13.52 11.78
CA ALA A 33 7.62 -13.42 11.95
C ALA A 33 8.36 -13.14 10.62
N ILE A 34 7.84 -13.63 9.49
CA ILE A 34 8.35 -13.24 8.16
C ILE A 34 8.10 -11.74 7.95
N TRP A 35 6.86 -11.28 8.18
CA TRP A 35 6.49 -9.88 8.04
C TRP A 35 7.34 -8.94 8.93
N GLU A 36 7.62 -9.31 10.18
CA GLU A 36 8.47 -8.53 11.09
C GLU A 36 9.92 -8.42 10.60
N ARG A 37 10.47 -9.48 10.00
CA ARG A 37 11.81 -9.45 9.39
C ARG A 37 11.86 -8.53 8.18
N LEU A 38 10.85 -8.62 7.32
CA LEU A 38 10.71 -7.75 6.15
C LEU A 38 10.59 -6.28 6.58
N GLN A 39 9.78 -6.02 7.62
CA GLN A 39 9.62 -4.71 8.24
C GLN A 39 10.94 -4.16 8.76
N SER A 40 11.64 -4.93 9.60
CA SER A 40 12.87 -4.48 10.24
C SER A 40 13.94 -4.11 9.22
N TRP A 41 14.08 -4.89 8.14
CA TRP A 41 15.03 -4.57 7.09
C TRP A 41 14.66 -3.29 6.35
N LEU A 42 13.39 -3.18 5.91
CA LEU A 42 12.95 -2.03 5.11
C LEU A 42 12.99 -0.74 5.94
N ASP A 43 12.56 -0.80 7.20
CA ASP A 43 12.60 0.32 8.13
C ASP A 43 14.03 0.83 8.38
N ALA A 44 15.01 -0.08 8.54
CA ALA A 44 16.41 0.31 8.67
C ALA A 44 16.93 1.06 7.43
N ARG A 45 16.62 0.57 6.22
CA ARG A 45 17.04 1.21 4.97
C ARG A 45 16.37 2.56 4.74
N LEU A 46 15.07 2.66 5.02
CA LEU A 46 14.35 3.91 4.87
C LEU A 46 14.88 5.00 5.82
N LYS A 47 15.30 4.62 7.03
CA LYS A 47 15.95 5.52 7.98
C LYS A 47 17.33 5.98 7.51
N GLU A 48 18.12 5.11 6.87
CA GLU A 48 19.41 5.48 6.27
C GLU A 48 19.25 6.57 5.19
N GLU A 49 18.15 6.53 4.42
CA GLU A 49 17.83 7.51 3.37
C GLU A 49 17.30 8.86 3.90
N GLY A 50 17.25 9.06 5.23
CA GLY A 50 16.86 10.34 5.82
C GLY A 50 15.34 10.60 5.83
N LEU A 51 14.54 9.54 5.72
CA LEU A 51 13.08 9.63 5.79
C LEU A 51 12.65 9.66 7.27
N ILE A 52 12.52 10.87 7.83
CA ILE A 52 12.37 11.14 9.27
C ILE A 52 10.88 11.10 9.73
N PRO A 53 10.57 10.64 10.96
CA PRO A 53 9.20 10.53 11.50
C PRO A 53 8.41 11.84 11.66
N LEU A 54 7.09 11.67 11.80
CA LEU A 54 5.95 12.62 11.79
C LEU A 54 6.06 13.93 12.58
N SER A 55 7.05 14.16 13.43
CA SER A 55 7.00 15.30 14.36
C SER A 55 7.06 16.68 13.70
N TYR A 56 7.11 16.77 12.37
CA TYR A 56 7.31 18.01 11.62
C TYR A 56 6.14 18.50 10.73
N PHE A 57 5.10 17.71 10.47
CA PHE A 57 4.15 18.05 9.38
C PHE A 57 2.67 17.83 9.73
N ALA A 58 2.16 18.61 10.68
CA ALA A 58 0.73 18.70 10.93
C ALA A 58 0.11 19.81 10.07
N ARG A 59 -0.61 19.48 8.99
CA ARG A 59 -1.78 20.24 8.50
C ARG A 59 -2.48 19.66 7.26
N GLU A 60 -3.81 19.63 7.37
CA GLU A 60 -4.87 19.68 6.33
C GLU A 60 -5.11 18.45 5.43
N ALA A 61 -6.35 17.92 5.52
CA ALA A 61 -6.88 16.85 4.68
C ALA A 61 -8.30 17.22 4.26
N GLU A 62 -8.54 17.37 2.95
CA GLU A 62 -9.86 17.15 2.35
C GLU A 62 -9.74 16.55 0.94
N HIS A 63 -10.68 15.64 0.67
CA HIS A 63 -11.13 15.04 -0.61
C HIS A 63 -10.42 13.81 -1.22
N VAL A 64 -11.24 12.76 -1.42
CA VAL A 64 -11.02 11.56 -2.24
C VAL A 64 -12.22 11.38 -3.18
N GLU A 65 -12.01 11.41 -4.51
CA GLU A 65 -13.05 10.96 -5.47
C GLU A 65 -12.66 9.66 -6.23
N GLY A 66 -11.51 9.05 -5.90
CA GLY A 66 -10.94 7.93 -6.69
C GLY A 66 -11.24 6.50 -6.24
N PHE A 67 -11.74 6.27 -5.01
CA PHE A 67 -11.80 4.92 -4.39
C PHE A 67 -13.22 4.37 -4.18
N ALA A 68 -14.25 5.01 -4.74
CA ALA A 68 -15.65 4.78 -4.41
C ALA A 68 -16.13 3.31 -4.38
N PRO A 69 -15.75 2.39 -5.29
CA PRO A 69 -16.28 1.02 -5.26
C PRO A 69 -15.63 0.08 -4.23
N GLU A 70 -14.48 0.44 -3.64
CA GLU A 70 -13.71 -0.47 -2.76
C GLU A 70 -13.71 -0.05 -1.28
N LEU A 71 -14.40 1.03 -0.93
CA LEU A 71 -14.47 1.58 0.42
C LEU A 71 -15.39 0.76 1.33
N ALA A 72 -14.87 0.36 2.49
CA ALA A 72 -15.71 -0.11 3.59
C ALA A 72 -16.20 1.11 4.39
N ILE A 73 -17.52 1.29 4.50
CA ILE A 73 -18.15 2.43 5.17
C ILE A 73 -18.75 1.99 6.51
N VAL A 74 -18.39 2.71 7.57
CA VAL A 74 -18.95 2.58 8.91
C VAL A 74 -20.04 3.63 9.08
N THR A 75 -21.28 3.19 9.19
CA THR A 75 -22.45 4.07 9.42
C THR A 75 -22.95 4.04 10.86
N ARG A 76 -22.50 3.08 11.68
CA ARG A 76 -22.88 2.94 13.09
C ARG A 76 -21.67 2.66 13.98
N GLY A 77 -21.57 3.37 15.11
CA GLY A 77 -20.52 3.21 16.11
C GLY A 77 -21.08 3.35 17.52
N GLY A 78 -20.67 2.48 18.46
CA GLY A 78 -21.17 2.53 19.85
C GLY A 78 -22.69 2.34 20.00
N GLY A 79 -23.33 1.63 19.06
CA GLY A 79 -24.77 1.38 19.03
C GLY A 79 -25.62 2.49 18.41
N ARG A 80 -25.04 3.64 18.06
CA ARG A 80 -25.74 4.78 17.45
C ARG A 80 -25.37 4.91 15.97
N GLU A 81 -26.24 5.55 15.20
CA GLU A 81 -25.92 6.01 13.85
C GLU A 81 -24.95 7.19 13.94
N LEU A 82 -23.92 7.19 13.10
CA LEU A 82 -22.94 8.26 13.06
C LEU A 82 -23.54 9.46 12.31
N GLU A 83 -23.26 10.68 12.78
CA GLU A 83 -23.70 11.91 12.09
C GLU A 83 -23.13 12.00 10.67
N GLU A 84 -21.94 11.44 10.46
CA GLU A 84 -21.30 11.29 9.16
C GLU A 84 -20.76 9.85 9.00
N PRO A 85 -21.04 9.17 7.87
CA PRO A 85 -20.44 7.88 7.57
C PRO A 85 -18.92 7.97 7.46
N LEU A 86 -18.20 7.13 8.21
CA LEU A 86 -16.73 7.07 8.17
C LEU A 86 -16.28 5.99 7.18
N ALA A 87 -15.28 6.27 6.35
CA ALA A 87 -14.69 5.25 5.48
C ALA A 87 -13.43 4.64 6.09
N LEU A 88 -13.30 3.31 6.08
CA LEU A 88 -12.03 2.65 6.38
C LEU A 88 -11.07 2.91 5.22
N ARG A 89 -9.83 3.31 5.55
CA ARG A 89 -8.86 3.75 4.55
C ARG A 89 -8.52 2.64 3.52
N PRO A 90 -8.70 2.92 2.21
CA PRO A 90 -8.28 2.01 1.12
C PRO A 90 -6.83 2.22 0.70
N THR A 91 -6.29 3.38 1.09
CA THR A 91 -4.92 3.86 0.99
C THR A 91 -4.91 5.24 1.66
N SER A 92 -3.76 5.72 2.12
CA SER A 92 -3.75 6.90 2.97
C SER A 92 -3.45 8.21 2.24
N GLU A 93 -3.22 8.31 0.93
CA GLU A 93 -2.80 9.56 0.23
C GLU A 93 -3.60 10.81 0.66
N THR A 94 -4.90 10.68 0.85
CA THR A 94 -5.79 11.80 1.21
C THR A 94 -5.86 12.10 2.70
N ILE A 95 -5.57 11.10 3.55
CA ILE A 95 -5.40 11.27 5.01
C ILE A 95 -3.95 11.70 5.33
N ILE A 96 -2.99 11.25 4.54
CA ILE A 96 -1.55 11.48 4.70
C ILE A 96 -1.16 12.89 4.33
N ASN A 97 -1.86 13.55 3.40
CA ASN A 97 -1.76 15.00 3.28
C ASN A 97 -1.85 15.71 4.64
N SER A 98 -2.62 15.17 5.62
CA SER A 98 -2.63 15.64 7.01
C SER A 98 -1.73 14.88 8.01
N MET A 99 -1.19 13.71 7.66
CA MET A 99 -0.46 12.80 8.57
C MET A 99 0.70 12.00 7.91
N PHE A 100 1.66 12.70 7.30
CA PHE A 100 2.77 12.21 6.45
C PHE A 100 3.72 11.07 6.90
N ALA A 101 3.51 10.36 8.01
CA ALA A 101 4.56 9.49 8.54
C ALA A 101 4.11 8.29 9.36
N ARG A 102 2.99 7.66 8.98
CA ARG A 102 2.75 6.27 9.37
C ARG A 102 3.05 5.37 8.18
N TRP A 103 4.22 4.76 8.24
CA TRP A 103 4.77 3.95 7.16
C TRP A 103 4.16 2.56 7.15
N TRP A 104 3.90 2.01 8.33
CA TRP A 104 3.33 0.67 8.51
C TRP A 104 1.86 0.76 8.88
N ALA A 105 1.03 0.01 8.16
CA ALA A 105 -0.40 0.20 8.18
C ALA A 105 -1.17 -1.06 7.79
N ASN A 106 -2.36 -1.20 8.37
CA ASN A 106 -3.42 -2.04 7.81
C ASN A 106 -4.25 -1.20 6.85
N VAL A 107 -4.55 -1.78 5.70
CA VAL A 107 -5.42 -1.18 4.68
C VAL A 107 -6.56 -2.12 4.35
N HIS A 108 -7.72 -1.52 4.09
CA HIS A 108 -8.95 -2.25 3.81
C HIS A 108 -9.40 -1.98 2.38
N ARG A 109 -9.51 -3.02 1.57
CA ARG A 109 -10.09 -2.94 0.21
C ARG A 109 -11.15 -4.00 0.07
N TRP A 110 -12.37 -3.62 -0.30
CA TRP A 110 -13.46 -4.59 -0.39
C TRP A 110 -13.32 -5.50 -1.63
N GLU A 111 -12.62 -6.62 -1.44
CA GLU A 111 -12.20 -7.47 -2.54
C GLU A 111 -13.11 -8.66 -2.83
N MET A 112 -13.55 -8.78 -4.08
CA MET A 112 -14.50 -9.83 -4.50
C MET A 112 -13.85 -11.20 -4.68
N ARG A 113 -12.55 -11.23 -5.02
CA ARG A 113 -11.77 -12.47 -5.22
C ARG A 113 -10.49 -12.39 -4.41
N THR A 114 -10.46 -13.12 -3.30
CA THR A 114 -9.37 -13.05 -2.34
C THR A 114 -8.47 -14.28 -2.43
N ARG A 115 -7.19 -14.07 -2.10
CA ARG A 115 -6.15 -15.09 -1.99
C ARG A 115 -5.19 -14.63 -0.88
N PRO A 116 -4.96 -15.44 0.18
CA PRO A 116 -4.08 -15.06 1.29
C PRO A 116 -2.75 -14.46 0.82
N PHE A 117 -2.33 -13.36 1.44
CA PHE A 117 -1.17 -12.51 1.12
C PHE A 117 -1.16 -11.81 -0.25
N VAL A 118 -1.77 -12.39 -1.30
CA VAL A 118 -1.74 -11.83 -2.66
C VAL A 118 -2.83 -10.77 -2.85
N ARG A 119 -4.03 -11.02 -2.32
CA ARG A 119 -5.18 -10.12 -2.43
C ARG A 119 -6.17 -10.42 -1.30
N THR A 120 -6.23 -9.58 -0.28
CA THR A 120 -7.10 -9.75 0.89
C THR A 120 -7.91 -8.50 1.16
N THR A 121 -9.02 -8.65 1.89
CA THR A 121 -9.88 -7.52 2.26
C THR A 121 -9.18 -6.58 3.22
N GLU A 122 -8.35 -7.13 4.10
CA GLU A 122 -7.44 -6.40 4.96
C GLU A 122 -6.03 -6.93 4.71
N PHE A 123 -5.04 -6.05 4.60
CA PHE A 123 -3.64 -6.43 4.48
C PHE A 123 -2.72 -5.45 5.20
N LEU A 124 -1.58 -5.99 5.66
CA LEU A 124 -0.47 -5.22 6.21
C LEU A 124 0.39 -4.72 5.05
N TRP A 125 0.76 -3.45 5.07
CA TRP A 125 1.63 -2.88 4.05
C TRP A 125 2.53 -1.77 4.58
N GLN A 126 3.46 -1.36 3.72
CA GLN A 126 4.23 -0.15 3.88
C GLN A 126 3.78 0.90 2.86
N GLU A 127 3.45 2.11 3.31
CA GLU A 127 3.15 3.26 2.46
C GLU A 127 4.02 4.46 2.85
N GLY A 128 4.81 4.96 1.90
CA GLY A 128 5.75 6.05 2.12
C GLY A 128 5.32 7.27 1.31
N HIS A 129 5.35 8.45 1.93
CA HIS A 129 4.89 9.69 1.30
C HIS A 129 5.92 10.78 1.54
N THR A 130 6.27 11.50 0.48
CA THR A 130 7.29 12.55 0.50
C THR A 130 6.79 13.77 -0.27
N CYS A 131 7.32 14.94 0.05
CA CYS A 131 6.99 16.20 -0.61
C CYS A 131 8.30 16.91 -0.98
N HIS A 132 8.35 17.49 -2.18
CA HIS A 132 9.58 18.02 -2.77
C HIS A 132 9.33 19.38 -3.41
N ALA A 133 10.36 20.22 -3.46
CA ALA A 133 10.25 21.57 -4.01
C ALA A 133 10.17 21.55 -5.54
N THR A 134 10.79 20.54 -6.18
CA THR A 134 10.81 20.42 -7.64
C THR A 134 10.26 19.08 -8.14
N PRO A 135 9.69 19.03 -9.36
CA PRO A 135 9.26 17.78 -9.97
C PRO A 135 10.40 16.78 -10.19
N ALA A 136 11.64 17.27 -10.39
CA ALA A 136 12.80 16.42 -10.60
C ALA A 136 13.16 15.64 -9.32
N GLU A 137 13.16 16.31 -8.16
CA GLU A 137 13.37 15.69 -6.85
C GLU A 137 12.28 14.64 -6.56
N ALA A 138 11.01 14.97 -6.82
CA ALA A 138 9.90 14.02 -6.62
C ALA A 138 10.02 12.77 -7.49
N THR A 139 10.36 12.93 -8.78
CA THR A 139 10.60 11.78 -9.67
C THR A 139 11.82 10.98 -9.22
N GLU A 140 12.91 11.64 -8.79
CA GLU A 140 14.12 10.97 -8.32
C GLU A 140 13.84 10.14 -7.06
N GLU A 141 13.06 10.68 -6.13
CA GLU A 141 12.64 9.98 -4.90
C GLU A 141 11.79 8.74 -5.22
N ALA A 142 10.81 8.87 -6.13
CA ALA A 142 10.01 7.73 -6.58
C ALA A 142 10.88 6.62 -7.20
N LEU A 143 11.93 6.99 -7.96
CA LEU A 143 12.88 6.05 -8.54
C LEU A 143 13.86 5.46 -7.51
N LYS A 144 14.23 6.21 -6.46
CA LYS A 144 15.03 5.71 -5.32
C LYS A 144 14.26 4.63 -4.58
N ALA A 145 13.02 4.89 -4.21
CA ALA A 145 12.15 3.91 -3.58
C ALA A 145 11.93 2.66 -4.47
N LEU A 146 11.80 2.84 -5.80
CA LEU A 146 11.68 1.72 -6.73
C LEU A 146 12.93 0.82 -6.69
N ARG A 147 14.12 1.41 -6.68
CA ARG A 147 15.39 0.69 -6.57
C ARG A 147 15.50 -0.03 -5.23
N LEU A 148 15.07 0.61 -4.13
CA LEU A 148 15.03 0.00 -2.81
C LEU A 148 14.13 -1.24 -2.80
N TYR A 149 12.90 -1.14 -3.33
CA TYR A 149 11.98 -2.28 -3.41
C TYR A 149 12.50 -3.39 -4.31
N ALA A 150 13.14 -3.07 -5.44
CA ALA A 150 13.78 -4.06 -6.29
C ALA A 150 14.93 -4.79 -5.56
N ALA A 151 15.78 -4.03 -4.84
CA ALA A 151 16.86 -4.60 -4.03
C ALA A 151 16.33 -5.46 -2.89
N PHE A 152 15.24 -5.03 -2.23
CA PHE A 152 14.56 -5.80 -1.20
C PHE A 152 14.03 -7.13 -1.75
N ALA A 153 13.30 -7.10 -2.88
CA ALA A 153 12.74 -8.30 -3.49
C ALA A 153 13.83 -9.34 -3.81
N VAL A 154 14.96 -8.90 -4.38
CA VAL A 154 16.06 -9.80 -4.73
C VAL A 154 16.84 -10.26 -3.49
N SER A 155 17.21 -9.35 -2.59
CA SER A 155 18.14 -9.66 -1.49
C SER A 155 17.47 -10.31 -0.28
N GLN A 156 16.22 -9.95 0.03
CA GLN A 156 15.50 -10.45 1.21
C GLN A 156 14.52 -11.57 0.85
N ALA A 157 13.87 -11.48 -0.32
CA ALA A 157 12.86 -12.46 -0.74
C ALA A 157 13.35 -13.45 -1.80
N ALA A 158 14.60 -13.32 -2.29
CA ALA A 158 15.14 -14.11 -3.40
C ALA A 158 14.20 -14.14 -4.63
N MET A 159 13.49 -13.03 -4.85
CA MET A 159 12.45 -12.90 -5.86
C MET A 159 12.96 -11.99 -6.99
N PRO A 160 13.30 -12.53 -8.18
CA PRO A 160 13.69 -11.71 -9.31
C PRO A 160 12.49 -10.88 -9.78
N VAL A 161 12.74 -9.59 -10.01
CA VAL A 161 11.72 -8.63 -10.43
C VAL A 161 12.21 -7.78 -11.60
N VAL A 162 11.27 -7.27 -12.39
CA VAL A 162 11.53 -6.34 -13.48
C VAL A 162 11.03 -4.96 -13.05
N PRO A 163 11.92 -4.00 -12.75
CA PRO A 163 11.52 -2.62 -12.52
C PRO A 163 11.08 -1.98 -13.85
N GLY A 164 10.00 -1.20 -13.81
CA GLY A 164 9.46 -0.58 -15.01
C GLY A 164 8.48 0.54 -14.71
N ARG A 165 7.95 1.12 -15.79
CA ARG A 165 6.94 2.17 -15.76
C ARG A 165 5.61 1.61 -16.25
N LYS A 166 4.53 1.86 -15.52
CA LYS A 166 3.19 1.46 -15.96
C LYS A 166 2.76 2.25 -17.19
N SER A 167 1.91 1.64 -18.01
CA SER A 167 1.23 2.37 -19.08
C SER A 167 0.28 3.41 -18.49
N ARG A 168 -0.18 4.36 -19.30
CA ARG A 168 -1.14 5.39 -18.84
C ARG A 168 -2.42 4.79 -18.26
N VAL A 169 -2.84 3.62 -18.74
CA VAL A 169 -4.11 2.95 -18.37
C VAL A 169 -3.98 2.21 -17.04
N GLU A 170 -2.76 1.76 -16.70
CA GLU A 170 -2.45 0.97 -15.49
C GLU A 170 -1.79 1.82 -14.39
N ARG A 171 -1.71 3.13 -14.59
CA ARG A 171 -1.13 4.09 -13.65
C ARG A 171 -2.09 4.30 -12.47
N PHE A 172 -1.55 4.51 -11.27
CA PHE A 172 -2.35 4.84 -10.10
C PHE A 172 -3.23 6.08 -10.36
N ALA A 173 -4.46 6.04 -9.85
CA ALA A 173 -5.42 7.13 -10.00
C ALA A 173 -4.89 8.39 -9.31
N GLY A 174 -4.74 9.48 -10.06
CA GLY A 174 -4.17 10.73 -9.56
C GLY A 174 -2.64 10.82 -9.64
N ALA A 175 -1.91 9.76 -9.98
CA ALA A 175 -0.47 9.88 -10.20
C ALA A 175 -0.13 10.53 -11.56
N ARG A 176 0.99 11.26 -11.64
CA ARG A 176 1.62 11.69 -12.89
C ARG A 176 2.38 10.55 -13.54
N GLU A 177 3.15 9.78 -12.79
CA GLU A 177 3.81 8.55 -13.25
C GLU A 177 3.67 7.46 -12.19
N THR A 178 3.62 6.21 -12.61
CA THR A 178 3.66 5.05 -11.69
C THR A 178 4.76 4.11 -12.16
N PHE A 179 5.65 3.81 -11.24
CA PHE A 179 6.68 2.81 -11.40
C PHE A 179 6.31 1.57 -10.60
N THR A 180 6.80 0.42 -11.06
CA THR A 180 6.42 -0.88 -10.55
C THR A 180 7.59 -1.85 -10.61
N ILE A 181 7.63 -2.81 -9.69
CA ILE A 181 8.43 -4.02 -9.81
C ILE A 181 7.49 -5.20 -10.13
N GLU A 182 7.70 -5.85 -11.27
CA GLU A 182 6.89 -6.99 -11.70
C GLU A 182 7.63 -8.31 -11.45
N ALA A 183 6.98 -9.24 -10.75
CA ALA A 183 7.48 -10.60 -10.52
C ALA A 183 6.73 -11.60 -11.39
N MET A 184 7.40 -12.70 -11.77
CA MET A 184 6.77 -13.83 -12.46
C MET A 184 6.49 -14.95 -11.46
N MET A 185 5.23 -15.34 -11.32
CA MET A 185 4.82 -16.45 -10.47
C MET A 185 5.11 -17.79 -11.14
N ARG A 186 5.21 -18.87 -10.34
CA ARG A 186 5.46 -20.23 -10.86
C ARG A 186 4.39 -20.74 -11.83
N ASP A 187 3.19 -20.16 -11.81
CA ASP A 187 2.10 -20.50 -12.72
C ASP A 187 2.07 -19.63 -13.99
N GLY A 188 3.12 -18.83 -14.24
CA GLY A 188 3.27 -18.00 -15.43
C GLY A 188 2.48 -16.68 -15.39
N ARG A 189 1.88 -16.33 -14.24
CA ARG A 189 1.19 -15.05 -14.07
C ARG A 189 2.15 -13.98 -13.56
N ALA A 190 2.03 -12.77 -14.09
CA ALA A 190 2.70 -11.61 -13.52
C ALA A 190 2.03 -11.19 -12.21
N LEU A 191 2.84 -10.71 -11.27
CA LEU A 191 2.40 -10.12 -10.00
C LEU A 191 3.15 -8.80 -9.79
N GLN A 192 2.40 -7.72 -9.59
CA GLN A 192 2.95 -6.47 -9.11
C GLN A 192 3.44 -6.67 -7.67
N ALA A 193 4.75 -6.56 -7.45
CA ALA A 193 5.39 -6.81 -6.16
C ALA A 193 5.66 -5.53 -5.34
N GLY A 194 5.41 -4.35 -5.93
CA GLY A 194 5.56 -3.06 -5.27
C GLY A 194 5.45 -1.92 -6.28
N THR A 195 5.02 -0.75 -5.82
CA THR A 195 4.87 0.46 -6.64
C THR A 195 5.43 1.69 -5.98
N THR A 196 5.84 2.63 -6.82
CA THR A 196 6.14 4.00 -6.42
C THR A 196 5.47 4.95 -7.38
N HIS A 197 5.07 6.12 -6.89
CA HIS A 197 4.24 7.05 -7.65
C HIS A 197 4.87 8.45 -7.57
N ASP A 198 5.07 9.07 -8.73
CA ASP A 198 5.21 10.51 -8.81
C ASP A 198 3.80 11.08 -8.91
N LEU A 199 3.32 11.70 -7.84
CA LEU A 199 1.98 12.25 -7.75
C LEU A 199 1.84 13.62 -8.45
N GLY A 200 2.96 14.23 -8.85
CA GLY A 200 2.99 15.61 -9.32
C GLY A 200 2.37 16.55 -8.30
N THR A 201 1.61 17.53 -8.79
CA THR A 201 0.91 18.51 -7.95
C THR A 201 -0.57 18.19 -7.75
N ASN A 202 -1.03 17.01 -8.19
CA ASN A 202 -2.46 16.66 -8.19
C ASN A 202 -3.06 16.64 -6.78
N PHE A 203 -2.26 16.26 -5.78
CA PHE A 203 -2.68 16.18 -4.39
C PHE A 203 -2.27 17.41 -3.56
N SER A 204 -1.43 18.29 -4.09
CA SER A 204 -1.02 19.55 -3.44
C SER A 204 -1.81 20.77 -3.93
N CYS A 205 -2.44 20.68 -5.12
CA CYS A 205 -3.19 21.76 -5.76
C CYS A 205 -4.69 21.51 -5.81
N ALA A 206 -5.23 20.64 -4.94
CA ALA A 206 -6.67 20.55 -4.75
C ALA A 206 -7.22 21.98 -4.54
N PRO A 207 -8.15 22.47 -5.37
CA PRO A 207 -8.63 23.84 -5.24
C PRO A 207 -9.25 23.99 -3.86
N LEU A 208 -8.77 24.96 -3.08
CA LEU A 208 -9.57 25.53 -1.99
C LEU A 208 -10.90 25.91 -2.63
N ALA A 209 -11.97 25.18 -2.31
CA ALA A 209 -13.31 25.57 -2.72
C ALA A 209 -13.50 27.01 -2.23
N ARG A 210 -13.51 27.96 -3.17
CA ARG A 210 -13.93 29.32 -2.87
C ARG A 210 -15.43 29.20 -2.59
N ASN A 211 -15.78 29.06 -1.32
CA ASN A 211 -17.14 29.29 -0.86
C ASN A 211 -17.47 30.75 -1.18
N SER A 212 -18.14 30.95 -2.30
CA SER A 212 -18.94 32.14 -2.61
C SER A 212 -20.38 31.87 -2.23
#